data_AF-A0A2D6HIZ6-F1
#
_entry.id   AF-A0A2D6HIZ6-F1
#
_cell.length_a   1.000
_cell.length_b   1.000
_cell.length_c   1.000
_cell.angle_alpha   90.00
_cell.angle_beta   90.00
_cell.angle_gamma   90.00
#
_symmetry.space_group_name_H-M   'P 1'
#
loop_
_entity.id
_entity.type
_entity.pdbx_description
1 polymer ?
#
loop_
_entity_poly.entity_id
_entity_poly.type
_entity_poly.pdbx_seq_one_letter_code
_entity_poly.pdbx_strand_id
1 'polypeptide(L)'
;MLVVDASRMLPGAVLARSLLDLGARLVKLEHPRGGDPMRSAPPVDEEGTSLGWAAFHRGAESVCCDLRTEDGQRRALELIAAADVFVESFRAGTLERWGFAPRRLRAETPRLISCSLSAYGAVVPDQVGHDLNFVAASGLLSLLGTPEVPQVQIADVTAGLLAASSILAALLARERGGKGTHLEQPLATGVLPFLTWHLADLGRDEPGTLKPGLSGDLPIYRIYTCADGERLALATFEPKFWLSILTALRLPQLVRCGLDPGEKGRRATERIQERLASKPRAHWLEIARKKGLPLSPVDSLQAAVERGTLTPQAPYFPSLGAPPRGGRAPRLGEHDEAPPRA
;
A
#
# COMPACT_ATOMS: atom_id res chain seq x y z
N MET A 1 -18.34 -0.98 -13.66
CA MET A 1 -18.04 -2.06 -12.72
C MET A 1 -18.71 -1.79 -11.39
N LEU A 2 -19.58 -2.71 -10.95
CA LEU A 2 -20.18 -2.68 -9.61
C LEU A 2 -19.38 -3.58 -8.66
N VAL A 3 -18.97 -3.02 -7.52
CA VAL A 3 -18.23 -3.72 -6.47
C VAL A 3 -19.08 -3.72 -5.20
N VAL A 4 -19.32 -4.91 -4.65
CA VAL A 4 -19.94 -5.08 -3.33
C VAL A 4 -18.85 -5.45 -2.34
N ASP A 5 -18.67 -4.63 -1.32
CA ASP A 5 -17.54 -4.72 -0.39
C ASP A 5 -18.00 -4.95 1.06
N ALA A 6 -17.83 -6.17 1.54
CA ALA A 6 -18.04 -6.58 2.94
C ALA A 6 -16.72 -6.67 3.72
N SER A 7 -15.58 -6.29 3.13
CA SER A 7 -14.30 -6.25 3.83
C SER A 7 -14.30 -5.19 4.94
N ARG A 8 -13.30 -5.24 5.80
CA ARG A 8 -13.19 -4.34 6.95
C ARG A 8 -11.77 -3.83 7.11
N MET A 9 -11.65 -2.68 7.78
CA MET A 9 -10.36 -2.12 8.16
C MET A 9 -9.45 -1.85 6.94
N LEU A 10 -8.16 -1.60 7.21
CA LEU A 10 -7.23 -1.00 6.26
C LEU A 10 -7.01 -1.79 4.96
N PRO A 11 -6.81 -3.12 4.95
CA PRO A 11 -6.59 -3.84 3.69
C PRO A 11 -7.75 -3.70 2.72
N GLY A 12 -8.97 -3.85 3.25
CA GLY A 12 -10.22 -3.65 2.50
C GLY A 12 -10.37 -2.22 2.00
N ALA A 13 -10.09 -1.23 2.86
CA ALA A 13 -10.16 0.18 2.52
C ALA A 13 -9.18 0.59 1.40
N VAL A 14 -7.96 0.04 1.41
CA VAL A 14 -6.96 0.27 0.34
C VAL A 14 -7.44 -0.31 -0.99
N LEU A 15 -7.99 -1.53 -0.97
CA LEU A 15 -8.59 -2.15 -2.14
C LEU A 15 -9.79 -1.33 -2.66
N ALA A 16 -10.70 -0.95 -1.78
CA ALA A 16 -11.89 -0.16 -2.09
C ALA A 16 -11.51 1.18 -2.75
N ARG A 17 -10.56 1.92 -2.15
CA ARG A 17 -10.05 3.18 -2.69
C ARG A 17 -9.41 2.99 -4.07
N SER A 18 -8.62 1.93 -4.24
CA SER A 18 -8.00 1.59 -5.52
C SER A 18 -9.06 1.41 -6.62
N LEU A 19 -10.13 0.64 -6.36
CA LEU A 19 -11.19 0.41 -7.33
C LEU A 19 -12.05 1.66 -7.58
N LEU A 20 -12.35 2.45 -6.54
CA LEU A 20 -13.07 3.72 -6.67
C LEU A 20 -12.29 4.75 -7.52
N ASP A 21 -10.97 4.82 -7.36
CA ASP A 21 -10.11 5.69 -8.17
C ASP A 21 -10.08 5.25 -9.65
N LEU A 22 -10.33 3.96 -9.91
CA LEU A 22 -10.51 3.39 -11.25
C LEU A 22 -11.93 3.56 -11.80
N GLY A 23 -12.81 4.29 -11.09
CA GLY A 23 -14.17 4.59 -11.51
C GLY A 23 -15.20 3.50 -11.17
N ALA A 24 -14.86 2.54 -10.32
CA ALA A 24 -15.82 1.56 -9.84
C ALA A 24 -16.96 2.22 -9.05
N ARG A 25 -18.17 1.68 -9.17
CA ARG A 25 -19.24 1.95 -8.23
C ARG A 25 -19.08 0.97 -7.07
N LEU A 26 -18.78 1.46 -5.87
CA LEU A 26 -18.57 0.63 -4.70
C LEU A 26 -19.72 0.76 -3.71
N VAL A 27 -20.35 -0.37 -3.39
CA VAL A 27 -21.38 -0.50 -2.35
C VAL A 27 -20.77 -1.23 -1.17
N LYS A 28 -20.54 -0.49 -0.08
CA LYS A 28 -20.06 -1.05 1.17
C LYS A 28 -21.21 -1.73 1.91
N LEU A 29 -21.09 -3.03 2.16
CA LEU A 29 -21.97 -3.77 3.09
C LEU A 29 -21.44 -3.62 4.50
N GLU A 30 -22.32 -3.22 5.40
CA GLU A 30 -21.93 -2.84 6.75
C GLU A 30 -22.89 -3.38 7.79
N HIS A 31 -22.35 -3.75 8.95
CA HIS A 31 -23.19 -4.21 10.04
C HIS A 31 -24.06 -3.05 10.57
N PRO A 32 -25.39 -3.21 10.75
CA PRO A 32 -26.28 -2.11 11.16
C PRO A 32 -25.91 -1.47 12.50
N ARG A 33 -25.26 -2.23 13.39
CA ARG A 33 -24.70 -1.70 14.63
C ARG A 33 -23.23 -1.37 14.43
N GLY A 34 -22.95 -0.12 14.08
CA GLY A 34 -21.59 0.47 14.06
C GLY A 34 -20.83 0.40 12.73
N GLY A 35 -21.29 -0.38 11.76
CA GLY A 35 -20.67 -0.50 10.45
C GLY A 35 -19.27 -1.11 10.46
N ASP A 36 -18.42 -0.64 9.54
CA ASP A 36 -16.98 -0.95 9.57
C ASP A 36 -16.32 -0.35 10.83
N PRO A 37 -15.54 -1.10 11.62
CA PRO A 37 -14.82 -0.55 12.76
C PRO A 37 -13.87 0.61 12.41
N MET A 38 -13.46 0.74 11.14
CA MET A 38 -12.70 1.90 10.68
C MET A 38 -13.47 3.21 10.88
N ARG A 39 -14.81 3.22 10.89
CA ARG A 39 -15.62 4.45 11.04
C ARG A 39 -15.27 5.26 12.29
N SER A 40 -14.87 4.59 13.37
CA SER A 40 -14.49 5.20 14.65
C SER A 40 -13.01 5.01 15.00
N ALA A 41 -12.19 4.54 14.06
CA ALA A 41 -10.76 4.35 14.30
C ALA A 41 -10.03 5.71 14.31
N PRO A 42 -9.20 6.00 15.32
CA PRO A 42 -8.45 7.25 15.38
C PRO A 42 -7.41 7.35 14.26
N PRO A 43 -7.02 8.58 13.85
CA PRO A 43 -7.58 9.85 14.31
C PRO A 43 -9.00 10.09 13.78
N VAL A 44 -9.83 10.76 14.59
CA VAL A 44 -11.20 11.15 14.26
C VAL A 44 -11.34 12.67 14.15
N ASP A 45 -12.31 13.14 13.38
CA ASP A 45 -12.71 14.54 13.34
C ASP A 45 -13.56 14.95 14.56
N GLU A 46 -13.99 16.22 14.58
CA GLU A 46 -14.83 16.79 15.67
C GLU A 46 -16.18 16.07 15.82
N GLU A 47 -16.67 15.42 14.77
CA GLU A 47 -17.93 14.65 14.76
C GLU A 47 -17.70 13.18 15.16
N GLY A 48 -16.46 12.78 15.45
CA GLY A 48 -16.08 11.42 15.82
C GLY A 48 -15.95 10.47 14.63
N THR A 49 -15.94 10.97 13.40
CA THR A 49 -15.71 10.18 12.19
C THR A 49 -14.22 10.01 11.94
N SER A 50 -13.79 8.78 11.67
CA SER A 50 -12.39 8.51 11.33
C SER A 50 -11.94 9.25 10.08
N LEU A 51 -10.80 9.94 10.18
CA LEU A 51 -10.14 10.56 9.05
C LEU A 51 -9.71 9.50 8.01
N GLY A 52 -9.38 8.29 8.48
CA GLY A 52 -9.10 7.14 7.60
C GLY A 52 -10.35 6.73 6.81
N TRP A 53 -11.49 6.57 7.49
CA TRP A 53 -12.76 6.27 6.82
C TRP A 53 -13.10 7.31 5.74
N ALA A 54 -13.02 8.59 6.11
CA ALA A 54 -13.29 9.70 5.20
C ALA A 54 -12.38 9.68 3.96
N ALA A 55 -11.09 9.37 4.13
CA ALA A 55 -10.11 9.33 3.05
C ALA A 55 -10.31 8.14 2.11
N PHE A 56 -10.51 6.93 2.64
CA PHE A 56 -10.58 5.72 1.82
C PHE A 56 -11.94 5.54 1.13
N HIS A 57 -13.05 5.85 1.82
CA HIS A 57 -14.41 5.53 1.34
C HIS A 57 -15.14 6.72 0.71
N ARG A 58 -14.45 7.84 0.43
CA ARG A 58 -15.02 8.93 -0.36
C ARG A 58 -15.59 8.45 -1.70
N GLY A 59 -16.81 8.86 -2.02
CA GLY A 59 -17.49 8.44 -3.26
C GLY A 59 -18.04 7.01 -3.28
N ALA A 60 -17.93 6.28 -2.15
CA ALA A 60 -18.60 5.00 -1.96
C ALA A 60 -20.08 5.18 -1.56
N GLU A 61 -20.84 4.10 -1.72
CA GLU A 61 -22.20 3.93 -1.21
C GLU A 61 -22.16 3.03 0.04
N SER A 62 -23.11 3.17 0.98
CA SER A 62 -23.17 2.39 2.23
C SER A 62 -24.56 1.81 2.41
N VAL A 63 -24.62 0.49 2.63
CA VAL A 63 -25.83 -0.28 2.84
C VAL A 63 -25.67 -1.14 4.09
N CYS A 64 -26.63 -1.04 5.01
CA CYS A 64 -26.63 -1.81 6.23
C CYS A 64 -27.21 -3.22 6.00
N CYS A 65 -26.41 -4.25 6.29
CA CYS A 65 -26.80 -5.64 6.16
C CYS A 65 -26.19 -6.45 7.31
N ASP A 66 -27.03 -7.05 8.16
CA ASP A 66 -26.55 -8.06 9.11
C ASP A 66 -26.49 -9.43 8.43
N LEU A 67 -25.30 -9.79 7.91
CA LEU A 67 -25.04 -11.04 7.20
C LEU A 67 -25.30 -12.31 8.04
N ARG A 68 -25.57 -12.18 9.34
CA ARG A 68 -25.91 -13.30 10.23
C ARG A 68 -27.40 -13.63 10.26
N THR A 69 -28.24 -12.74 9.72
CA THR A 69 -29.70 -12.89 9.69
C THR A 69 -30.16 -13.33 8.31
N GLU A 70 -31.24 -14.09 8.21
CA GLU A 70 -31.78 -14.54 6.91
C GLU A 70 -32.14 -13.37 6.00
N ASP A 71 -32.73 -12.30 6.56
CA ASP A 71 -33.07 -11.08 5.80
C ASP A 71 -31.83 -10.35 5.28
N GLY A 72 -30.81 -10.20 6.13
CA GLY A 72 -29.54 -9.58 5.72
C GLY A 72 -28.78 -10.43 4.70
N GLN A 73 -28.88 -11.76 4.81
CA GLN A 73 -28.32 -12.70 3.84
C GLN A 73 -29.00 -12.57 2.47
N ARG A 74 -30.34 -12.58 2.45
CA ARG A 74 -31.13 -12.41 1.23
C ARG A 74 -30.79 -11.09 0.53
N ARG A 75 -30.80 -9.98 1.28
CA ARG A 75 -30.48 -8.65 0.74
C ARG A 75 -29.06 -8.56 0.21
N ALA A 76 -28.07 -9.15 0.89
CA ALA A 76 -26.70 -9.17 0.41
C ALA A 76 -26.54 -10.04 -0.85
N LEU A 77 -27.22 -11.18 -0.94
CA LEU A 77 -27.22 -12.03 -2.14
C LEU A 77 -27.83 -11.31 -3.35
N GLU A 78 -28.92 -10.54 -3.16
CA GLU A 78 -29.50 -9.70 -4.22
C GLU A 78 -28.50 -8.68 -4.76
N LEU A 79 -27.74 -8.02 -3.87
CA LEU A 79 -26.70 -7.06 -4.25
C LEU A 79 -25.53 -7.75 -4.96
N ILE A 80 -25.09 -8.90 -4.45
CA ILE A 80 -23.99 -9.68 -5.03
C ILE A 80 -24.36 -10.23 -6.42
N ALA A 81 -25.61 -10.62 -6.63
CA ALA A 81 -26.09 -11.13 -7.92
C ALA A 81 -25.99 -10.08 -9.05
N ALA A 82 -26.07 -8.79 -8.70
CA ALA A 82 -25.88 -7.68 -9.64
C ALA A 82 -24.42 -7.25 -9.79
N ALA A 83 -23.51 -7.71 -8.91
CA ALA A 83 -22.15 -7.22 -8.82
C ALA A 83 -21.20 -7.88 -9.84
N ASP A 84 -20.19 -7.12 -10.27
CA ASP A 84 -19.04 -7.67 -10.98
C ASP A 84 -18.04 -8.31 -10.01
N VAL A 85 -17.87 -7.68 -8.85
CA VAL A 85 -16.88 -8.04 -7.84
C VAL A 85 -17.54 -8.07 -6.46
N PHE A 86 -17.26 -9.12 -5.68
CA PHE A 86 -17.58 -9.22 -4.26
C PHE A 86 -16.30 -9.36 -3.44
N VAL A 87 -16.13 -8.52 -2.43
CA VAL A 87 -14.93 -8.52 -1.56
C VAL A 87 -15.33 -8.76 -0.12
N GLU A 88 -14.54 -9.55 0.60
CA GLU A 88 -14.70 -9.82 2.02
C GLU A 88 -13.34 -10.00 2.72
N SER A 89 -13.32 -9.87 4.04
CA SER A 89 -12.10 -10.02 4.86
C SER A 89 -12.38 -10.70 6.20
N PHE A 90 -13.36 -11.59 6.25
CA PHE A 90 -13.68 -12.36 7.44
C PHE A 90 -12.70 -13.52 7.61
N ARG A 91 -12.77 -14.21 8.77
CA ARG A 91 -12.01 -15.43 8.96
C ARG A 91 -12.48 -16.49 7.97
N ALA A 92 -11.56 -17.32 7.48
CA ALA A 92 -11.88 -18.45 6.60
C ALA A 92 -13.05 -19.27 7.18
N GLY A 93 -14.00 -19.67 6.33
CA GLY A 93 -15.19 -20.41 6.73
C GLY A 93 -16.33 -19.55 7.31
N THR A 94 -16.13 -18.25 7.57
CA THR A 94 -17.16 -17.41 8.19
C THR A 94 -18.30 -17.13 7.22
N LEU A 95 -17.99 -16.74 5.99
CA LEU A 95 -18.99 -16.48 4.97
C LEU A 95 -19.73 -17.76 4.55
N GLU A 96 -19.05 -18.90 4.51
CA GLU A 96 -19.67 -20.21 4.28
C GLU A 96 -20.77 -20.49 5.30
N ARG A 97 -20.49 -20.26 6.59
CA ARG A 97 -21.49 -20.40 7.67
C ARG A 97 -22.66 -19.42 7.54
N TRP A 98 -22.45 -18.29 6.89
CA TRP A 98 -23.47 -17.28 6.61
C TRP A 98 -24.11 -17.45 5.22
N GLY A 99 -23.85 -18.56 4.54
CA GLY A 99 -24.50 -18.88 3.27
C GLY A 99 -23.85 -18.28 2.02
N PHE A 100 -22.66 -17.70 2.12
CA PHE A 100 -21.92 -17.05 1.02
C PHE A 100 -20.72 -17.86 0.55
N ALA A 101 -20.81 -19.20 0.59
CA ALA A 101 -19.72 -20.06 0.14
C ALA A 101 -19.31 -19.74 -1.31
N PRO A 102 -17.99 -19.62 -1.64
CA PRO A 102 -17.55 -19.25 -2.98
C PRO A 102 -18.10 -20.14 -4.10
N ARG A 103 -18.27 -21.44 -3.82
CA ARG A 103 -18.89 -22.39 -4.77
C ARG A 103 -20.36 -22.05 -5.06
N ARG A 104 -21.12 -21.64 -4.05
CA ARG A 104 -22.53 -21.24 -4.18
C ARG A 104 -22.63 -19.93 -4.96
N LEU A 105 -21.86 -18.91 -4.56
CA LEU A 105 -21.84 -17.62 -5.24
C LEU A 105 -21.50 -17.76 -6.73
N ARG A 106 -20.54 -18.64 -7.07
CA ARG A 106 -20.20 -18.93 -8.47
C ARG A 106 -21.28 -19.70 -9.21
N ALA A 107 -22.06 -20.54 -8.54
CA ALA A 107 -23.17 -21.25 -9.17
C ALA A 107 -24.33 -20.29 -9.48
N GLU A 108 -24.65 -19.39 -8.55
CA GLU A 108 -25.74 -18.42 -8.69
C GLU A 108 -25.34 -17.23 -9.59
N THR A 109 -24.07 -16.82 -9.56
CA THR A 109 -23.53 -15.69 -10.34
C THR A 109 -22.24 -16.11 -11.08
N PRO A 110 -22.33 -16.84 -12.21
CA PRO A 110 -21.17 -17.46 -12.88
C PRO A 110 -20.09 -16.49 -13.39
N ARG A 111 -20.41 -15.19 -13.48
CA ARG A 111 -19.50 -14.11 -13.90
C ARG A 111 -18.86 -13.36 -12.72
N LEU A 112 -19.25 -13.65 -11.49
CA LEU A 112 -18.76 -12.94 -10.30
C LEU A 112 -17.27 -13.21 -10.07
N ILE A 113 -16.52 -12.14 -9.83
CA ILE A 113 -15.19 -12.22 -9.23
C ILE A 113 -15.35 -12.04 -7.73
N SER A 114 -15.04 -13.05 -6.92
CA SER A 114 -15.01 -12.89 -5.46
C SER A 114 -13.58 -12.85 -4.94
N CYS A 115 -13.31 -12.05 -3.92
CA CYS A 115 -11.97 -11.90 -3.33
C CYS A 115 -12.02 -11.94 -1.80
N SER A 116 -11.24 -12.85 -1.21
CA SER A 116 -11.06 -13.00 0.23
C SER A 116 -9.74 -12.40 0.69
N LEU A 117 -9.78 -11.51 1.68
CA LEU A 117 -8.63 -10.90 2.35
C LEU A 117 -8.44 -11.51 3.75
N SER A 118 -8.17 -12.81 3.81
CA SER A 118 -7.94 -13.54 5.08
C SER A 118 -6.51 -13.31 5.60
N ALA A 119 -6.26 -13.56 6.89
CA ALA A 119 -4.95 -13.31 7.49
C ALA A 119 -3.83 -14.14 6.83
N TYR A 120 -3.95 -15.46 6.86
CA TYR A 120 -2.93 -16.41 6.34
C TYR A 120 -3.43 -17.31 5.20
N GLY A 121 -4.64 -17.07 4.67
CA GLY A 121 -5.23 -17.92 3.64
C GLY A 121 -5.83 -19.21 4.20
N ALA A 122 -6.39 -20.02 3.30
CA ALA A 122 -7.02 -21.29 3.63
C ALA A 122 -6.02 -22.36 4.12
N VAL A 123 -4.72 -22.16 3.89
CA VAL A 123 -3.67 -23.09 4.33
C VAL A 123 -3.49 -23.06 5.85
N VAL A 124 -3.71 -21.92 6.50
CA VAL A 124 -3.59 -21.75 7.96
C VAL A 124 -4.81 -21.00 8.51
N PRO A 125 -6.02 -21.60 8.42
CA PRO A 125 -7.28 -20.88 8.52
C PRO A 125 -7.60 -20.33 9.93
N ASP A 126 -7.03 -20.94 10.98
CA ASP A 126 -7.28 -20.56 12.38
C ASP A 126 -6.33 -19.48 12.89
N GLN A 127 -5.25 -19.18 12.15
CA GLN A 127 -4.26 -18.21 12.60
C GLN A 127 -4.77 -16.79 12.35
N VAL A 128 -4.75 -15.99 13.42
CA VAL A 128 -5.09 -14.57 13.38
C VAL A 128 -3.83 -13.72 13.33
N GLY A 129 -3.92 -12.55 12.72
CA GLY A 129 -2.83 -11.60 12.69
C GLY A 129 -3.31 -10.23 12.23
N HIS A 130 -2.56 -9.23 12.65
CA HIS A 130 -2.59 -7.89 12.10
C HIS A 130 -1.27 -7.62 11.38
N ASP A 131 -1.19 -6.50 10.66
CA ASP A 131 -0.01 -6.08 9.90
C ASP A 131 1.32 -6.39 10.58
N LEU A 132 1.49 -5.95 11.84
CA LEU A 132 2.74 -6.14 12.58
C LEU A 132 3.11 -7.63 12.75
N ASN A 133 2.13 -8.51 12.93
CA ASN A 133 2.39 -9.94 13.04
C ASN A 133 2.92 -10.51 11.71
N PHE A 134 2.36 -10.05 10.59
CA PHE A 134 2.79 -10.49 9.26
C PHE A 134 4.20 -9.99 8.92
N VAL A 135 4.48 -8.71 9.19
CA VAL A 135 5.80 -8.10 8.96
C VAL A 135 6.85 -8.72 9.89
N ALA A 136 6.49 -9.05 11.13
CA ALA A 136 7.40 -9.72 12.07
C ALA A 136 7.70 -11.17 11.66
N ALA A 137 6.65 -11.98 11.44
CA ALA A 137 6.81 -13.41 11.17
C ALA A 137 7.48 -13.71 9.81
N SER A 138 7.46 -12.77 8.87
CA SER A 138 8.08 -12.91 7.56
C SER A 138 9.58 -12.57 7.54
N GLY A 139 10.13 -12.04 8.63
CA GLY A 139 11.51 -11.56 8.68
C GLY A 139 11.71 -10.14 8.12
N LEU A 140 10.67 -9.49 7.59
CA LEU A 140 10.76 -8.14 7.02
C LEU A 140 11.19 -7.11 8.08
N LEU A 141 10.70 -7.20 9.33
CA LEU A 141 11.15 -6.30 10.40
C LEU A 141 12.68 -6.34 10.61
N SER A 142 13.30 -7.53 10.49
CA SER A 142 14.76 -7.66 10.65
C SER A 142 15.52 -6.92 9.56
N LEU A 143 14.98 -6.88 8.33
CA LEU A 143 15.60 -6.20 7.19
C LEU A 143 15.42 -4.67 7.23
N LEU A 144 14.36 -4.17 7.88
CA LEU A 144 14.18 -2.73 8.07
C LEU A 144 15.26 -2.13 8.99
N GLY A 145 15.97 -2.95 9.77
CA GLY A 145 17.17 -2.53 10.51
C GLY A 145 16.90 -1.51 11.62
N THR A 146 15.66 -1.35 12.06
CA THR A 146 15.25 -0.46 13.14
C THR A 146 14.60 -1.26 14.28
N PRO A 147 14.88 -0.93 15.56
CA PRO A 147 14.16 -1.52 16.69
C PRO A 147 12.72 -0.98 16.83
N GLU A 148 12.36 0.07 16.09
CA GLU A 148 11.04 0.70 16.14
C GLU A 148 10.02 -0.03 15.26
N VAL A 149 8.75 -0.01 15.69
CA VAL A 149 7.65 -0.50 14.87
C VAL A 149 7.41 0.47 13.70
N PRO A 150 7.36 0.00 12.44
CA PRO A 150 7.05 0.84 11.30
C PRO A 150 5.71 1.56 11.50
N GLN A 151 5.69 2.88 11.27
CA GLN A 151 4.46 3.68 11.38
C GLN A 151 3.53 3.53 10.16
N VAL A 152 3.83 2.57 9.27
CA VAL A 152 3.03 2.24 8.09
C VAL A 152 2.72 0.75 8.10
N GLN A 153 1.47 0.40 7.77
CA GLN A 153 1.03 -0.99 7.74
C GLN A 153 1.39 -1.64 6.39
N ILE A 154 2.62 -2.15 6.30
CA ILE A 154 3.24 -2.59 5.04
C ILE A 154 2.48 -3.76 4.40
N ALA A 155 2.16 -4.78 5.18
CA ALA A 155 1.50 -5.99 4.69
C ALA A 155 0.04 -5.70 4.30
N ASP A 156 -0.70 -4.97 5.14
CA ASP A 156 -2.11 -4.64 4.90
C ASP A 156 -2.29 -3.79 3.63
N VAL A 157 -1.47 -2.75 3.47
CA VAL A 157 -1.53 -1.88 2.28
C VAL A 157 -1.16 -2.65 1.02
N THR A 158 -0.06 -3.41 1.06
CA THR A 158 0.42 -4.12 -0.12
C THR A 158 -0.51 -5.25 -0.52
N ALA A 159 -1.07 -6.00 0.45
CA ALA A 159 -2.07 -7.02 0.16
C ALA A 159 -3.33 -6.44 -0.51
N GLY A 160 -3.81 -5.27 -0.06
CA GLY A 160 -4.91 -4.57 -0.72
C GLY A 160 -4.62 -4.21 -2.19
N LEU A 161 -3.40 -3.75 -2.48
CA LEU A 161 -2.96 -3.44 -3.85
C LEU A 161 -2.78 -4.70 -4.72
N LEU A 162 -2.29 -5.79 -4.15
CA LEU A 162 -2.18 -7.10 -4.83
C LEU A 162 -3.57 -7.69 -5.12
N ALA A 163 -4.52 -7.55 -4.20
CA ALA A 163 -5.91 -7.91 -4.43
C ALA A 163 -6.54 -7.10 -5.56
N ALA A 164 -6.30 -5.77 -5.60
CA ALA A 164 -6.79 -4.91 -6.69
C ALA A 164 -6.25 -5.41 -8.04
N SER A 165 -4.94 -5.68 -8.10
CA SER A 165 -4.27 -6.19 -9.29
C SER A 165 -4.84 -7.54 -9.74
N SER A 166 -5.09 -8.45 -8.80
CA SER A 166 -5.67 -9.77 -9.06
C SER A 166 -7.11 -9.68 -9.56
N ILE A 167 -7.92 -8.79 -8.98
CA ILE A 167 -9.30 -8.51 -9.44
C ILE A 167 -9.28 -7.97 -10.87
N LEU A 168 -8.43 -6.98 -11.18
CA LEU A 168 -8.32 -6.43 -12.53
C LEU A 168 -7.88 -7.48 -13.55
N ALA A 169 -6.91 -8.34 -13.20
CA ALA A 169 -6.48 -9.45 -14.05
C ALA A 169 -7.61 -10.47 -14.27
N ALA A 170 -8.36 -10.81 -13.23
CA ALA A 170 -9.48 -11.73 -13.32
C ALA A 170 -10.65 -11.17 -14.16
N LEU A 171 -10.94 -9.87 -14.03
CA LEU A 171 -11.91 -9.16 -14.87
C LEU A 171 -11.46 -9.17 -16.34
N LEU A 172 -10.19 -8.89 -16.63
CA LEU A 172 -9.66 -8.97 -18.00
C LEU A 172 -9.76 -10.38 -18.58
N ALA A 173 -9.43 -11.41 -17.78
CA ALA A 173 -9.57 -12.79 -18.20
C ALA A 173 -11.04 -13.16 -18.49
N ARG A 174 -11.97 -12.68 -17.66
CA ARG A 174 -13.42 -12.83 -17.86
C ARG A 174 -13.90 -12.19 -19.17
N GLU A 175 -13.43 -10.99 -19.50
CA GLU A 175 -13.77 -10.33 -20.77
C GLU A 175 -13.18 -11.04 -22.00
N ARG A 176 -12.11 -11.85 -21.83
CA ARG A 176 -11.51 -12.67 -22.89
C ARG A 176 -12.11 -14.08 -23.01
N GLY A 177 -13.34 -14.27 -22.54
CA GLY A 177 -14.05 -15.55 -22.59
C GLY A 177 -13.87 -16.44 -21.36
N GLY A 178 -13.20 -15.95 -20.32
CA GLY A 178 -13.14 -16.59 -19.02
C GLY A 178 -14.48 -16.55 -18.26
N LYS A 179 -14.53 -17.25 -17.13
CA LYS A 179 -15.66 -17.22 -16.18
C LYS A 179 -15.31 -16.38 -14.95
N GLY A 180 -16.30 -16.11 -14.12
CA GLY A 180 -16.06 -15.65 -12.76
C GLY A 180 -15.16 -16.62 -11.98
N THR A 181 -14.42 -16.09 -11.01
CA THR A 181 -13.51 -16.90 -10.18
C THR A 181 -13.49 -16.39 -8.75
N HIS A 182 -13.02 -17.25 -7.86
CA HIS A 182 -12.69 -16.87 -6.50
C HIS A 182 -11.18 -16.62 -6.40
N LEU A 183 -10.82 -15.50 -5.78
CA LEU A 183 -9.45 -15.09 -5.49
C LEU A 183 -9.26 -15.12 -3.98
N GLU A 184 -8.12 -15.64 -3.54
CA GLU A 184 -7.68 -15.53 -2.15
C GLU A 184 -6.39 -14.71 -2.14
N GLN A 185 -6.40 -13.61 -1.38
CA GLN A 185 -5.22 -12.78 -1.15
C GLN A 185 -4.94 -12.73 0.36
N PRO A 186 -4.10 -13.64 0.87
CA PRO A 186 -3.72 -13.64 2.28
C PRO A 186 -2.96 -12.36 2.63
N LEU A 187 -3.33 -11.69 3.72
CA LEU A 187 -2.67 -10.48 4.19
C LEU A 187 -1.19 -10.72 4.52
N ALA A 188 -0.87 -11.89 5.08
CA ALA A 188 0.49 -12.31 5.39
C ALA A 188 1.42 -12.36 4.16
N THR A 189 0.86 -12.52 2.97
CA THR A 189 1.64 -12.53 1.72
C THR A 189 1.91 -11.14 1.15
N GLY A 190 1.33 -10.07 1.74
CA GLY A 190 1.54 -8.69 1.33
C GLY A 190 3.00 -8.24 1.39
N VAL A 191 3.83 -8.91 2.19
CA VAL A 191 5.28 -8.64 2.31
C VAL A 191 6.11 -9.24 1.17
N LEU A 192 5.57 -10.19 0.40
CA LEU A 192 6.33 -10.93 -0.61
C LEU A 192 7.03 -10.03 -1.65
N PRO A 193 6.42 -8.95 -2.19
CA PRO A 193 7.10 -8.08 -3.14
C PRO A 193 8.40 -7.46 -2.59
N PHE A 194 8.48 -7.19 -1.28
CA PHE A 194 9.67 -6.66 -0.63
C PHE A 194 10.73 -7.74 -0.37
N LEU A 195 10.30 -8.98 -0.13
CA LEU A 195 11.19 -10.09 0.23
C LEU A 195 11.64 -10.93 -0.97
N THR A 196 11.03 -10.77 -2.14
CA THR A 196 11.26 -11.66 -3.30
C THR A 196 12.74 -11.78 -3.66
N TRP A 197 13.48 -10.67 -3.66
CA TRP A 197 14.91 -10.72 -3.98
C TRP A 197 15.71 -11.39 -2.85
N HIS A 198 15.40 -11.09 -1.59
CA HIS A 198 16.06 -11.72 -0.44
C HIS A 198 15.80 -13.24 -0.37
N LEU A 199 14.57 -13.68 -0.66
CA LEU A 199 14.22 -15.09 -0.73
C LEU A 199 14.99 -15.82 -1.84
N ALA A 200 15.23 -15.15 -2.98
CA ALA A 200 16.06 -15.70 -4.04
C ALA A 200 17.54 -15.83 -3.64
N ASP A 201 18.07 -14.92 -2.80
CA ASP A 201 19.44 -15.02 -2.26
C ASP A 201 19.61 -16.25 -1.37
N LEU A 202 18.60 -16.55 -0.54
CA LEU A 202 18.63 -17.68 0.38
C LEU A 202 18.71 -19.03 -0.35
N GLY A 203 18.26 -19.09 -1.60
CA GLY A 203 18.33 -20.30 -2.43
C GLY A 203 19.71 -20.54 -3.06
N ARG A 204 20.72 -19.71 -2.79
CA ARG A 204 22.08 -19.85 -3.32
C ARG A 204 22.96 -20.69 -2.38
N ASP A 205 23.98 -21.33 -2.95
CA ASP A 205 24.99 -22.07 -2.15
C ASP A 205 25.74 -21.15 -1.16
N GLU A 206 25.89 -19.87 -1.50
CA GLU A 206 26.41 -18.82 -0.63
C GLU A 206 25.42 -17.65 -0.53
N PRO A 207 24.47 -17.70 0.44
CA PRO A 207 23.56 -16.58 0.74
C PRO A 207 24.30 -15.37 1.30
N GLY A 208 23.75 -14.17 1.12
CA GLY A 208 24.31 -12.91 1.63
C GLY A 208 25.03 -12.06 0.59
N THR A 209 24.93 -12.40 -0.71
CA THR A 209 25.45 -11.58 -1.81
C THR A 209 24.56 -10.38 -2.13
N LEU A 210 23.30 -10.43 -1.68
CA LEU A 210 22.39 -9.30 -1.62
C LEU A 210 22.68 -8.39 -0.42
N LYS A 211 23.92 -7.95 -0.31
CA LYS A 211 24.20 -6.62 0.24
C LYS A 211 24.17 -5.63 -0.92
N PRO A 212 22.99 -5.20 -1.43
CA PRO A 212 23.00 -4.18 -2.44
C PRO A 212 23.44 -2.89 -1.77
N GLY A 213 24.34 -2.17 -2.43
CA GLY A 213 24.79 -0.83 -2.06
C GLY A 213 23.70 0.24 -2.04
N LEU A 214 22.43 -0.16 -1.94
CA LEU A 214 21.24 0.65 -1.79
C LEU A 214 20.68 0.60 -0.36
N SER A 215 21.46 0.08 0.60
CA SER A 215 21.09 -0.01 2.02
C SER A 215 21.57 1.20 2.86
N GLY A 216 22.23 2.17 2.23
CA GLY A 216 22.79 3.35 2.90
C GLY A 216 24.24 3.17 3.36
N ASP A 217 24.84 2.01 3.12
CA ASP A 217 26.20 1.65 3.52
C ASP A 217 27.28 2.31 2.64
N LEU A 218 26.96 2.60 1.37
CA LEU A 218 27.89 3.21 0.41
C LEU A 218 27.89 4.75 0.43
N PRO A 219 29.01 5.41 0.11
CA PRO A 219 29.05 6.88 -0.04
C PRO A 219 28.14 7.42 -1.16
N ILE A 220 27.91 6.62 -2.20
CA ILE A 220 27.16 7.01 -3.39
C ILE A 220 25.64 6.96 -3.19
N TYR A 221 25.18 6.24 -2.17
CA TYR A 221 23.78 5.98 -1.86
C TYR A 221 23.59 6.00 -0.33
N ARG A 222 23.21 7.15 0.22
CA ARG A 222 23.18 7.39 1.68
C ARG A 222 22.41 8.65 2.05
N ILE A 223 21.96 8.70 3.29
CA ILE A 223 21.44 9.92 3.93
C ILE A 223 22.58 10.69 4.61
N TYR A 224 22.68 11.99 4.31
CA TYR A 224 23.65 12.91 4.89
C TYR A 224 22.96 14.07 5.62
N THR A 225 23.62 14.62 6.63
CA THR A 225 23.11 15.77 7.42
C THR A 225 23.79 17.07 6.99
N CYS A 226 23.03 18.16 6.90
CA CYS A 226 23.50 19.49 6.52
C CYS A 226 23.80 20.38 7.73
N ALA A 227 24.29 21.60 7.50
CA ALA A 227 24.66 22.54 8.57
C ALA A 227 23.48 22.94 9.49
N ASP A 228 22.27 22.92 8.95
CA ASP A 228 21.00 23.23 9.62
C ASP A 228 20.37 22.02 10.32
N GLY A 229 21.07 20.88 10.38
CA GLY A 229 20.56 19.62 10.96
C GLY A 229 19.58 18.87 10.06
N GLU A 230 19.17 19.49 8.96
CA GLU A 230 18.29 18.90 7.96
C GLU A 230 19.02 17.85 7.11
N ARG A 231 18.27 16.87 6.60
CA ARG A 231 18.84 15.68 5.93
C ARG A 231 18.58 15.66 4.43
N LEU A 232 19.54 15.09 3.71
CA LEU A 232 19.52 14.85 2.26
C LEU A 232 19.69 13.37 1.97
N ALA A 233 18.92 12.84 1.03
CA ALA A 233 19.13 11.53 0.44
C ALA A 233 19.93 11.68 -0.87
N LEU A 234 21.13 11.12 -0.92
CA LEU A 234 21.98 11.04 -2.10
C LEU A 234 21.81 9.66 -2.73
N ALA A 235 21.54 9.59 -4.04
CA ALA A 235 21.43 8.34 -4.79
C ALA A 235 22.09 8.48 -6.18
N THR A 236 23.41 8.50 -6.21
CA THR A 236 24.21 8.86 -7.40
C THR A 236 24.89 7.66 -8.08
N PHE A 237 24.21 6.50 -8.13
CA PHE A 237 24.80 5.21 -8.50
C PHE A 237 25.44 5.23 -9.90
N GLU A 238 24.90 5.99 -10.85
CA GLU A 238 25.46 6.14 -12.18
C GLU A 238 26.73 7.02 -12.18
N PRO A 239 27.82 6.59 -12.88
CA PRO A 239 29.11 7.29 -12.84
C PRO A 239 29.03 8.80 -13.14
N LYS A 240 28.17 9.22 -14.08
CA LYS A 240 27.97 10.64 -14.42
C LYS A 240 27.48 11.48 -13.24
N PHE A 241 26.58 10.92 -12.42
CA PHE A 241 26.02 11.61 -11.26
C PHE A 241 27.03 11.64 -10.12
N TRP A 242 27.74 10.53 -9.89
CA TRP A 242 28.82 10.48 -8.92
C TRP A 242 29.93 11.52 -9.20
N LEU A 243 30.40 11.59 -10.45
CA LEU A 243 31.38 12.60 -10.87
C LEU A 243 30.86 14.03 -10.68
N SER A 244 29.59 14.26 -11.02
CA SER A 244 28.96 15.58 -10.90
C SER A 244 28.79 16.01 -9.44
N ILE A 245 28.38 15.11 -8.53
CA ILE A 245 28.30 15.44 -7.09
C ILE A 245 29.69 15.66 -6.49
N LEU A 246 30.71 14.84 -6.83
CA LEU A 246 32.07 15.08 -6.34
C LEU A 246 32.63 16.43 -6.82
N THR A 247 32.32 16.83 -8.05
CA THR A 247 32.68 18.15 -8.57
C THR A 247 31.98 19.26 -7.78
N ALA A 248 30.68 19.13 -7.52
CA ALA A 248 29.91 20.08 -6.74
C ALA A 248 30.43 20.22 -5.29
N LEU A 249 30.81 19.09 -4.69
CA LEU A 249 31.37 19.02 -3.35
C LEU A 249 32.85 19.46 -3.31
N ARG A 250 33.52 19.55 -4.46
CA ARG A 250 34.97 19.78 -4.59
C ARG A 250 35.80 18.65 -3.95
N LEU A 251 35.41 17.41 -4.21
CA LEU A 251 36.03 16.19 -3.71
C LEU A 251 36.43 15.20 -4.84
N PRO A 252 37.10 15.64 -5.92
CA PRO A 252 37.42 14.78 -7.07
C PRO A 252 38.26 13.54 -6.72
N GLN A 253 39.06 13.62 -5.66
CA GLN A 253 39.89 12.52 -5.18
C GLN A 253 39.09 11.29 -4.71
N LEU A 254 37.78 11.43 -4.46
CA LEU A 254 36.92 10.33 -3.99
C LEU A 254 36.32 9.50 -5.12
N VAL A 255 36.69 9.74 -6.38
CA VAL A 255 36.07 9.13 -7.57
C VAL A 255 35.97 7.60 -7.50
N ARG A 256 36.97 6.92 -6.92
CA ARG A 256 37.01 5.46 -6.81
C ARG A 256 36.38 4.89 -5.53
N CYS A 257 35.81 5.73 -4.66
CA CYS A 257 35.32 5.30 -3.34
C CYS A 257 33.80 5.06 -3.30
N GLY A 258 33.05 5.47 -4.33
CA GLY A 258 31.58 5.48 -4.29
C GLY A 258 30.94 4.11 -4.05
N LEU A 259 31.55 3.03 -4.56
CA LEU A 259 31.07 1.65 -4.43
C LEU A 259 31.87 0.82 -3.41
N ASP A 260 32.75 1.44 -2.63
CA ASP A 260 33.57 0.73 -1.65
C ASP A 260 32.79 0.59 -0.32
N PRO A 261 32.44 -0.63 0.14
CA PRO A 261 31.76 -0.83 1.42
C PRO A 261 32.75 -0.90 2.61
N GLY A 262 34.05 -0.87 2.35
CA GLY A 262 35.13 -0.98 3.32
C GLY A 262 35.65 0.37 3.82
N GLU A 263 36.91 0.37 4.24
CA GLU A 263 37.52 1.52 4.90
C GLU A 263 37.60 2.78 4.01
N LYS A 264 37.86 2.62 2.71
CA LYS A 264 37.93 3.79 1.80
C LYS A 264 36.57 4.43 1.62
N GLY A 265 35.50 3.63 1.56
CA GLY A 265 34.13 4.11 1.54
C GLY A 265 33.75 4.85 2.81
N ARG A 266 34.09 4.31 3.98
CA ARG A 266 33.86 4.98 5.28
C ARG A 266 34.52 6.37 5.33
N ARG A 267 35.80 6.47 4.96
CA ARG A 267 36.51 7.77 4.90
C ARG A 267 35.91 8.73 3.88
N ALA A 268 35.49 8.21 2.72
CA ALA A 268 34.82 9.04 1.72
C ALA A 268 33.47 9.56 2.23
N THR A 269 32.73 8.73 2.97
CA THR A 269 31.47 9.10 3.63
C THR A 269 31.69 10.23 4.62
N GLU A 270 32.68 10.11 5.51
CA GLU A 270 33.03 11.15 6.49
C GLU A 270 33.34 12.47 5.77
N ARG A 271 34.15 12.42 4.71
CA ARG A 271 34.52 13.63 3.96
C ARG A 271 33.34 14.28 3.23
N ILE A 272 32.43 13.47 2.69
CA ILE A 272 31.19 13.97 2.07
C ILE A 272 30.26 14.56 3.13
N GLN A 273 30.13 13.91 4.29
CA GLN A 273 29.36 14.39 5.43
C GLN A 273 29.89 15.72 5.94
N GLU A 274 31.21 15.86 6.17
CA GLU A 274 31.84 17.14 6.53
C GLU A 274 31.50 18.23 5.51
N ARG A 275 31.54 17.90 4.22
CA ARG A 275 31.28 18.87 3.17
C ARG A 275 29.82 19.29 3.17
N LEU A 276 28.88 18.36 3.22
CA LEU A 276 27.45 18.65 3.23
C LEU A 276 27.04 19.39 4.52
N ALA A 277 27.70 19.13 5.64
CA ALA A 277 27.52 19.85 6.90
C ALA A 277 28.04 21.31 6.88
N SER A 278 28.72 21.75 5.82
CA SER A 278 29.25 23.13 5.72
C SER A 278 28.26 24.18 5.22
N LYS A 279 27.09 23.76 4.71
CA LYS A 279 26.03 24.64 4.19
C LYS A 279 24.65 24.08 4.54
N PRO A 280 23.61 24.94 4.64
CA PRO A 280 22.24 24.48 4.90
C PRO A 280 21.70 23.64 3.74
N ARG A 281 20.72 22.78 4.01
CA ARG A 281 20.12 21.85 3.03
C ARG A 281 19.67 22.56 1.74
N ALA A 282 19.05 23.73 1.86
CA ALA A 282 18.57 24.51 0.72
C ALA A 282 19.68 24.87 -0.28
N HIS A 283 20.91 25.11 0.19
CA HIS A 283 22.05 25.40 -0.68
C HIS A 283 22.37 24.22 -1.60
N TRP A 284 22.41 23.01 -1.04
CA TRP A 284 22.74 21.80 -1.79
C TRP A 284 21.61 21.38 -2.74
N LEU A 285 20.35 21.54 -2.32
CA LEU A 285 19.20 21.31 -3.21
C LEU A 285 19.20 22.23 -4.43
N GLU A 286 19.57 23.50 -4.27
CA GLU A 286 19.67 24.43 -5.39
C GLU A 286 20.80 24.03 -6.36
N ILE A 287 21.93 23.55 -5.84
CA ILE A 287 23.00 22.98 -6.67
C ILE A 287 22.51 21.74 -7.40
N ALA A 288 21.80 20.84 -6.72
CA ALA A 288 21.27 19.63 -7.30
C ALA A 288 20.27 19.92 -8.43
N ARG A 289 19.34 20.84 -8.21
CA ARG A 289 18.38 21.30 -9.22
C ARG A 289 19.09 21.86 -10.46
N LYS A 290 20.07 22.73 -10.27
CA LYS A 290 20.86 23.33 -11.38
C LYS A 290 21.66 22.31 -12.18
N LYS A 291 22.11 21.23 -11.53
CA LYS A 291 22.96 20.20 -12.15
C LYS A 291 22.21 18.92 -12.55
N GLY A 292 20.92 18.82 -12.26
CA GLY A 292 20.13 17.60 -12.48
C GLY A 292 20.66 16.41 -11.65
N LEU A 293 21.06 16.64 -10.40
CA LEU A 293 21.58 15.60 -9.52
C LEU A 293 20.46 14.85 -8.78
N PRO A 294 20.55 13.52 -8.61
CA PRO A 294 19.65 12.73 -7.76
C PRO A 294 20.01 12.95 -6.28
N LEU A 295 19.62 14.12 -5.77
CA LEU A 295 19.77 14.55 -4.38
C LEU A 295 18.45 15.18 -3.92
N SER A 296 17.81 14.55 -2.95
CA SER A 296 16.47 14.92 -2.49
C SER A 296 16.47 15.26 -1.00
N PRO A 297 15.54 16.11 -0.54
CA PRO A 297 15.34 16.30 0.91
C PRO A 297 14.76 15.03 1.55
N VAL A 298 15.15 14.75 2.79
CA VAL A 298 14.39 13.83 3.67
C VAL A 298 13.35 14.67 4.41
N ASP A 299 12.19 14.84 3.78
CA ASP A 299 11.12 15.72 4.28
C ASP A 299 10.14 14.99 5.22
N SER A 300 9.49 15.75 6.11
CA SER A 300 8.27 15.30 6.78
C SER A 300 7.11 15.23 5.78
N LEU A 301 6.03 14.54 6.15
CA LEU A 301 4.83 14.48 5.29
C LEU A 301 4.28 15.89 4.99
N GLN A 302 4.25 16.78 5.99
CA GLN A 302 3.82 18.16 5.81
C GLN A 302 4.71 18.91 4.81
N ALA A 303 6.03 18.82 4.95
CA ALA A 303 6.97 19.49 4.03
C ALA A 303 6.87 18.94 2.60
N ALA A 304 6.62 17.63 2.43
CA ALA A 304 6.40 17.03 1.12
C ALA A 304 5.13 17.55 0.42
N VAL A 305 4.07 17.83 1.19
CA VAL A 305 2.83 18.44 0.71
C VAL A 305 3.04 19.92 0.36
N GLU A 306 3.65 20.69 1.25
CA GLU A 306 3.94 22.12 1.03
C GLU A 306 4.86 22.35 -0.19
N ARG A 307 5.79 21.43 -0.44
CA ARG A 307 6.65 21.44 -1.63
C ARG A 307 5.90 21.05 -2.92
N GLY A 308 4.73 20.43 -2.81
CA GLY A 308 3.97 19.92 -3.95
C GLY A 308 4.51 18.59 -4.51
N THR A 309 5.37 17.87 -3.77
CA THR A 309 5.83 16.53 -4.15
C THR A 309 4.69 15.53 -4.11
N LEU A 310 3.82 15.67 -3.10
CA LEU A 310 2.61 14.87 -2.93
C LEU A 310 1.43 15.81 -2.82
N THR A 311 0.35 15.50 -3.54
CA THR A 311 -0.92 16.18 -3.38
C THR A 311 -1.79 15.35 -2.46
N PRO A 312 -2.26 15.89 -1.31
CA PRO A 312 -3.22 15.19 -0.48
C PRO A 312 -4.39 14.74 -1.33
N GLN A 313 -4.94 13.57 -1.03
CA GLN A 313 -6.16 13.10 -1.69
C GLN A 313 -6.02 12.81 -3.20
N ALA A 314 -4.81 12.82 -3.78
CA ALA A 314 -4.57 12.39 -5.14
C ALA A 314 -5.01 10.93 -5.36
N PRO A 315 -5.51 10.58 -6.57
CA PRO A 315 -5.81 9.19 -6.88
C PRO A 315 -4.52 8.37 -6.93
N TYR A 316 -4.60 7.09 -6.58
CA TYR A 316 -3.45 6.18 -6.72
C TYR A 316 -3.02 5.97 -8.18
N PHE A 317 -3.95 6.16 -9.13
CA PHE A 317 -3.72 5.93 -10.56
C PHE A 317 -4.04 7.19 -11.39
N PRO A 318 -3.14 8.19 -11.45
CA PRO A 318 -3.43 9.50 -12.06
C PRO A 318 -3.58 9.51 -13.60
N SER A 319 -3.25 8.42 -14.30
CA SER A 319 -3.12 8.40 -15.77
C SER A 319 -4.29 7.77 -16.54
N LEU A 320 -5.41 7.46 -15.89
CA LEU A 320 -6.48 6.65 -16.51
C LEU A 320 -7.63 7.44 -17.16
N GLY A 321 -7.56 8.78 -17.20
CA GLY A 321 -8.48 9.63 -17.95
C GLY A 321 -9.93 9.69 -17.45
N ALA A 322 -10.38 8.72 -16.65
CA ALA A 322 -11.64 8.79 -15.90
C ALA A 322 -11.43 9.60 -14.61
N PRO A 323 -12.30 10.58 -14.31
CA PRO A 323 -12.22 11.25 -13.02
C PRO A 323 -12.51 10.23 -11.91
N PRO A 324 -11.68 10.15 -10.86
CA PRO A 324 -11.97 9.28 -9.72
C PRO A 324 -13.34 9.64 -9.15
N ARG A 325 -14.08 8.64 -8.64
CA ARG A 325 -15.34 8.94 -7.92
C ARG A 325 -15.01 9.80 -6.69
N GLY A 326 -15.34 11.08 -6.79
CA GLY A 326 -15.18 12.07 -5.73
C GLY A 326 -16.36 12.09 -4.76
N GLY A 327 -16.42 13.12 -3.93
CA GLY A 327 -17.45 13.31 -2.90
C GLY A 327 -16.93 12.99 -1.49
N ARG A 328 -17.83 13.00 -0.50
CA ARG A 328 -17.51 12.57 0.87
C ARG A 328 -17.67 11.07 1.04
N ALA A 329 -17.15 10.52 2.12
CA ALA A 329 -17.50 9.15 2.52
C ALA A 329 -18.98 9.09 2.96
N PRO A 330 -19.66 7.96 2.75
CA PRO A 330 -21.08 7.82 3.10
C PRO A 330 -21.27 7.70 4.61
N ARG A 331 -22.39 8.22 5.11
CA ARG A 331 -22.92 7.88 6.45
C ARG A 331 -23.35 6.41 6.46
N LEU A 332 -23.38 5.82 7.64
CA LEU A 332 -23.80 4.42 7.80
C LEU A 332 -25.25 4.24 7.30
N GLY A 333 -25.46 3.33 6.35
CA GLY A 333 -26.78 3.03 5.80
C GLY A 333 -27.38 4.13 4.91
N GLU A 334 -26.57 5.12 4.48
CA GLU A 334 -27.06 6.26 3.70
C GLU A 334 -27.81 5.85 2.41
N HIS A 335 -27.55 4.64 1.90
CA HIS A 335 -28.12 4.15 0.65
C HIS A 335 -29.02 2.93 0.86
N ASP A 336 -29.61 2.76 2.05
CA ASP A 336 -30.44 1.60 2.35
C ASP A 336 -31.69 1.47 1.44
N GLU A 337 -32.38 2.57 1.18
CA GLU A 337 -33.63 2.56 0.38
C GLU A 337 -33.40 2.67 -1.14
N ALA A 338 -32.16 2.86 -1.58
CA ALA A 338 -31.80 3.00 -2.99
C ALA A 338 -30.88 1.85 -3.43
N PRO A 339 -31.34 0.58 -3.43
CA PRO A 339 -30.52 -0.50 -3.91
C PRO A 339 -30.15 -0.25 -5.38
N PRO A 340 -28.92 -0.64 -5.80
CA PRO A 340 -28.41 -0.40 -7.13
C PRO A 340 -29.39 -0.92 -8.19
N ARG A 341 -29.95 0.00 -9.00
CA ARG A 341 -30.51 -0.37 -10.30
C ARG A 341 -29.36 -0.92 -11.16
N ALA A 342 -29.60 -2.08 -11.75
CA ALA A 342 -28.69 -2.78 -12.66
C ALA A 342 -28.31 -1.93 -13.88
#